data_AF-E0DER8-F1
#
_entry.id   AF-E0DER8-F1
#
_cell.length_a   1.000
_cell.length_b   1.000
_cell.length_c   1.000
_cell.angle_alpha   90.00
_cell.angle_beta   90.00
_cell.angle_gamma   90.00
#
_symmetry.space_group_name_H-M   'P 1'
#
loop_
_entity.id
_entity.type
_entity.pdbx_description
1 polymer ?
#
loop_
_entity_poly.entity_id
_entity_poly.type
_entity_poly.pdbx_seq_one_letter_code
_entity_poly.pdbx_strand_id
1 'polypeptide(L)'
;MDNNREQLYRAVHPEGTHLASSKDTEGSYRGVLLDNETNRVVGQAEFVLVEPEPEPEPESEPPVVMPPQVVVPVAQPQAQSGGMPAWMIALASMLSTLIAMRLLSWLRN
;
A
#
# COMPACT_ATOMS: atom_id res chain seq x y z
N MET A 1 -2.42 -6.69 13.70
CA MET A 1 -1.95 -6.19 12.40
C MET A 1 -0.85 -7.14 12.00
N ASP A 2 -1.17 -8.14 11.17
CA ASP A 2 -0.14 -9.03 10.67
C ASP A 2 0.77 -8.17 9.79
N ASN A 3 2.03 -8.05 10.21
CA ASN A 3 3.07 -7.44 9.38
C ASN A 3 3.18 -8.32 8.12
N ASN A 4 2.44 -7.96 7.07
CA ASN A 4 2.53 -8.56 5.75
C ASN A 4 3.84 -8.13 5.09
N ARG A 5 4.96 -8.45 5.75
CA ARG A 5 6.28 -8.33 5.18
C ARG A 5 6.36 -9.39 4.11
N GLU A 6 6.56 -8.96 2.87
CA GLU A 6 6.75 -9.86 1.74
C GLU A 6 7.86 -10.87 2.11
N GLN A 7 7.53 -12.15 2.02
CA GLN A 7 8.49 -13.18 2.34
C GLN A 7 9.48 -13.29 1.19
N LEU A 8 10.73 -12.90 1.43
CA LEU A 8 11.78 -12.92 0.42
C LEU A 8 12.47 -14.28 0.42
N TYR A 9 12.71 -14.81 -0.78
CA TYR A 9 13.45 -16.05 -0.98
C TYR A 9 14.64 -15.80 -1.91
N ARG A 10 15.77 -16.39 -1.60
CA ARG A 10 16.95 -16.41 -2.48
C ARG A 10 17.02 -17.76 -3.19
N ALA A 11 17.09 -17.73 -4.51
CA ALA A 11 17.38 -18.93 -5.30
C ALA A 11 18.86 -19.31 -5.14
N VAL A 12 19.11 -20.57 -4.81
CA VAL A 12 20.42 -21.20 -4.74
C VAL A 12 20.53 -22.17 -5.90
N HIS A 13 21.63 -22.07 -6.64
CA HIS A 13 21.90 -22.93 -7.79
C HIS A 13 23.41 -23.17 -7.97
N PRO A 14 23.81 -24.28 -8.59
CA PRO A 14 25.21 -24.55 -8.90
C PRO A 14 25.80 -23.49 -9.85
N GLU A 15 27.12 -23.33 -9.77
CA GLU A 15 27.87 -22.56 -10.76
C GLU A 15 27.66 -23.13 -12.18
N GLY A 16 27.72 -22.26 -13.19
CA GLY A 16 27.45 -22.65 -14.57
C GLY A 16 25.97 -22.81 -14.92
N THR A 17 25.05 -22.50 -13.98
CA THR A 17 23.60 -22.52 -14.22
C THR A 17 22.96 -21.16 -13.96
N HIS A 18 21.77 -20.94 -14.53
CA HIS A 18 20.93 -19.77 -14.29
C HIS A 18 19.43 -20.14 -14.30
N LEU A 19 18.59 -19.26 -13.76
CA LEU A 19 17.14 -19.46 -13.77
C LEU A 19 16.54 -19.17 -15.15
N ALA A 20 15.54 -19.96 -15.55
CA ALA A 20 14.76 -19.69 -16.74
C ALA A 20 13.89 -18.42 -16.56
N SER A 21 13.87 -17.52 -17.54
CA SER A 21 12.95 -16.38 -17.51
C SER A 21 11.49 -16.81 -17.68
N SER A 22 10.56 -16.11 -17.04
CA SER A 22 9.13 -16.32 -17.21
C SER A 22 8.60 -15.54 -18.40
N LYS A 23 7.68 -16.15 -19.15
CA LYS A 23 6.91 -15.48 -20.21
C LYS A 23 5.58 -14.90 -19.71
N ASP A 24 5.14 -15.31 -18.53
CA ASP A 24 3.82 -14.95 -17.99
C ASP A 24 3.86 -13.68 -17.14
N THR A 25 5.04 -13.31 -16.65
CA THR A 25 5.22 -12.16 -15.76
C THR A 25 6.58 -11.55 -16.04
N GLU A 26 6.56 -10.29 -16.49
CA GLU A 26 7.76 -9.53 -16.84
C GLU A 26 8.72 -9.42 -15.64
N GLY A 27 10.01 -9.54 -15.91
CA GLY A 27 11.06 -9.47 -14.88
C GLY A 27 11.12 -10.66 -13.91
N SER A 28 10.22 -11.65 -14.05
CA SER A 28 10.21 -12.83 -13.17
C SER A 28 10.95 -14.03 -13.77
N TYR A 29 11.40 -14.90 -12.89
CA TYR A 29 12.14 -16.12 -13.23
C TYR A 29 11.41 -17.35 -12.66
N ARG A 30 11.59 -18.50 -13.31
CA ARG A 30 11.09 -19.80 -12.86
C ARG A 30 12.18 -20.50 -12.07
N GLY A 31 11.78 -21.39 -11.14
CA GLY A 31 12.70 -22.25 -10.39
C GLY A 31 13.47 -23.28 -11.24
N VAL A 32 13.25 -23.35 -12.55
CA VAL A 32 13.96 -24.25 -13.47
C VAL A 32 15.37 -23.72 -13.71
N LEU A 33 16.37 -24.58 -13.58
CA LEU A 33 17.76 -24.26 -13.89
C LEU A 33 18.13 -24.66 -15.32
N LEU A 34 18.78 -23.74 -16.00
CA LEU A 34 19.34 -23.89 -17.32
C LEU A 34 20.87 -23.86 -17.24
N ASP A 35 21.50 -24.72 -18.03
CA ASP A 35 22.93 -24.65 -18.29
C ASP A 35 23.27 -23.36 -19.05
N ASN A 36 24.32 -22.66 -18.62
CA ASN A 36 24.67 -21.34 -19.15
C ASN A 36 25.11 -21.39 -20.62
N GLU A 37 25.76 -22.46 -21.04
CA GLU A 37 26.30 -22.57 -22.40
C GLU A 37 25.23 -23.05 -23.39
N THR A 38 24.44 -24.03 -22.97
CA THR A 38 23.52 -24.77 -23.85
C THR A 38 22.06 -24.36 -23.70
N ASN A 39 21.70 -23.60 -22.66
CA ASN A 39 20.33 -23.27 -22.29
C ASN A 39 19.42 -24.51 -22.11
N ARG A 40 20.01 -25.68 -21.81
CA ARG A 40 19.25 -26.91 -21.55
C ARG A 40 18.87 -27.00 -20.08
N VAL A 41 17.71 -27.61 -19.82
CA VAL A 41 17.25 -27.87 -18.45
C VAL A 41 18.20 -28.84 -17.75
N VAL A 42 18.71 -28.46 -16.59
CA VAL A 42 19.66 -29.26 -15.79
C VAL A 42 19.16 -29.52 -14.36
N GLY A 43 18.09 -28.86 -13.92
CA GLY A 43 17.54 -29.11 -12.59
C GLY A 43 16.52 -28.07 -12.14
N GLN A 44 16.35 -27.99 -10.82
CA GLN A 44 15.54 -26.99 -10.13
C GLN A 44 16.39 -26.27 -9.08
N ALA A 45 16.12 -24.99 -8.87
CA ALA A 45 16.75 -24.19 -7.83
C ALA A 45 16.13 -24.48 -6.46
N GLU A 46 16.95 -24.42 -5.43
CA GLU A 46 16.47 -24.39 -4.04
C GLU A 46 16.16 -22.94 -3.66
N PHE A 47 15.09 -22.72 -2.91
CA PHE A 47 14.70 -21.39 -2.45
C PHE A 47 14.86 -21.30 -0.94
N VAL A 48 15.80 -20.47 -0.49
CA VAL A 48 16.08 -20.27 0.93
C VAL A 48 15.38 -18.99 1.39
N LEU A 49 14.65 -19.10 2.50
CA LEU A 49 14.01 -17.96 3.15
C LEU A 49 15.06 -16.93 3.57
N VAL A 50 14.90 -15.69 3.14
CA VAL A 50 15.72 -14.56 3.56
C VAL A 50 14.97 -13.80 4.64
N GLU A 51 15.58 -13.71 5.82
CA GLU A 51 15.03 -12.87 6.88
C GLU A 51 15.08 -11.40 6.42
N PRO A 52 13.96 -10.66 6.51
CA PRO A 52 13.95 -9.25 6.13
C PRO A 52 14.88 -8.46 7.05
N GLU A 53 15.65 -7.55 6.47
CA GLU A 53 16.47 -6.63 7.25
C GLU A 53 15.57 -5.81 8.19
N PRO A 54 16.02 -5.55 9.43
CA PRO A 54 15.26 -4.71 10.35
C PRO A 54 15.09 -3.31 9.73
N GLU A 55 13.87 -2.79 9.79
CA GLU A 55 13.61 -1.41 9.38
C GLU A 55 14.53 -0.47 10.17
N PRO A 56 15.16 0.53 9.50
CA PRO A 56 15.99 1.50 10.19
C PRO A 56 15.14 2.21 11.24
N GLU A 57 15.68 2.34 12.46
CA GLU A 57 15.00 3.11 13.50
C GLU A 57 14.77 4.55 12.99
N PRO A 58 13.58 5.13 13.22
CA PRO A 58 13.32 6.49 12.80
C PRO A 58 14.37 7.41 13.43
N GLU A 59 15.11 8.14 12.59
CA GLU A 59 16.01 9.18 13.06
C GLU A 59 15.18 10.13 13.94
N SER A 60 15.57 10.27 15.21
CA SER A 60 14.87 11.15 16.13
C SER A 60 14.91 12.56 15.58
N GLU A 61 13.75 13.08 15.16
CA GLU A 61 13.66 14.44 14.65
C GLU A 61 14.24 15.41 15.70
N PRO A 62 15.14 16.33 15.30
CA PRO A 62 15.68 17.30 16.24
C PRO A 62 14.53 18.11 16.83
N PRO A 63 14.56 18.43 18.14
CA PRO A 63 13.47 19.14 18.78
C PRO A 63 13.19 20.44 18.02
N VAL A 64 11.95 20.62 17.58
CA VAL A 64 11.48 21.83 16.91
C VAL A 64 11.69 23.01 17.86
N VAL A 65 12.71 23.83 17.59
CA VAL A 65 12.92 25.10 18.29
C VAL A 65 11.82 26.04 17.82
N MET A 66 10.78 26.19 18.64
CA MET A 66 9.67 27.08 18.34
C MET A 66 10.17 28.55 18.38
N PRO A 67 9.97 29.36 17.32
CA PRO A 67 10.30 30.77 17.37
C PRO A 67 9.43 31.50 18.41
N PRO A 68 9.90 32.61 19.01
CA PRO A 68 9.14 33.35 20.00
C PRO A 68 7.81 33.81 19.41
N GLN A 69 6.70 33.46 20.06
CA GLN A 69 5.37 33.86 19.62
C GLN A 69 5.17 35.36 19.85
N VAL A 70 5.07 36.13 18.77
CA VAL A 70 4.56 37.50 18.81
C VAL A 70 3.06 37.42 19.05
N VAL A 71 2.62 37.85 20.24
CA VAL A 71 1.20 37.94 20.59
C VAL A 71 0.59 39.10 19.80
N VAL A 72 -0.06 38.77 18.67
CA VAL A 72 -0.90 39.71 17.94
C VAL A 72 -2.29 39.71 18.61
N PRO A 73 -2.90 40.87 18.92
CA PRO A 73 -4.25 40.90 19.48
C PRO A 73 -5.22 40.28 18.47
N VAL A 74 -5.90 39.21 18.89
CA VAL A 74 -6.96 38.57 18.10
C VAL A 74 -8.12 39.56 17.96
N ALA A 75 -8.32 40.09 16.75
CA ALA A 75 -9.59 40.68 16.39
C ALA A 75 -10.65 39.58 16.40
N GLN A 76 -11.76 39.82 17.08
CA GLN A 76 -12.85 38.85 17.25
C GLN A 76 -13.35 38.35 15.89
N PRO A 77 -13.43 37.03 15.65
CA PRO A 77 -13.99 36.53 14.41
C PRO A 77 -15.48 36.88 14.39
N GLN A 78 -15.91 37.63 13.38
CA GLN A 78 -17.32 37.71 13.02
C GLN A 78 -17.80 36.26 12.85
N ALA A 79 -18.84 35.91 13.59
CA ALA A 79 -19.45 34.60 13.56
C ALA A 79 -19.87 34.27 12.11
N GLN A 80 -19.03 33.52 11.40
CA GLN A 80 -19.50 32.73 10.28
C GLN A 80 -20.36 31.63 10.89
N SER A 81 -21.66 31.89 10.89
CA SER A 81 -22.70 30.90 11.12
C SER A 81 -22.39 29.68 10.26
N GLY A 82 -21.84 28.64 10.88
CA GLY A 82 -21.48 27.38 10.26
C GLY A 82 -22.72 26.61 9.83
N GLY A 83 -23.33 27.04 8.73
CA GLY A 83 -24.28 26.22 7.97
C GLY A 83 -23.49 25.21 7.13
N MET A 84 -23.90 23.94 7.18
CA MET A 84 -23.34 22.92 6.29
C MET A 84 -23.40 23.43 4.84
N PRO A 85 -22.31 23.35 4.07
CA PRO A 85 -22.30 23.86 2.71
C PRO A 85 -23.33 23.11 1.87
N ALA A 86 -24.03 23.82 0.97
CA ALA A 86 -25.20 23.29 0.25
C ALA A 86 -24.93 21.95 -0.48
N TRP A 87 -23.69 21.71 -0.91
CA TRP A 87 -23.28 20.45 -1.53
C TRP A 87 -23.36 19.26 -0.57
N MET A 88 -23.09 19.43 0.72
CA MET A 88 -23.24 18.38 1.73
C MET A 88 -24.71 18.01 1.96
N ILE A 89 -25.61 19.01 1.95
CA ILE A 89 -27.06 18.80 2.08
C ILE A 89 -27.59 18.04 0.86
N ALA A 90 -27.13 18.40 -0.34
CA ALA A 90 -27.50 17.73 -1.58
C ALA A 90 -27.04 16.26 -1.61
N LEU A 91 -25.79 15.98 -1.20
CA LEU A 91 -25.27 14.61 -1.10
C LEU A 91 -26.06 13.76 -0.09
N ALA A 92 -26.32 14.29 1.10
CA ALA A 92 -27.10 13.58 2.12
C ALA A 92 -28.52 13.25 1.63
N SER A 93 -29.15 14.19 0.92
CA SER A 93 -30.50 14.01 0.36
C SER A 93 -30.55 12.93 -0.72
N MET A 94 -29.58 12.91 -1.63
CA MET A 94 -29.49 11.88 -2.67
C MET A 94 -29.28 10.49 -2.07
N LEU A 95 -28.36 10.36 -1.10
CA LEU A 95 -28.10 9.09 -0.42
C LEU A 95 -29.33 8.58 0.33
N SER A 96 -30.02 9.46 1.05
CA SER A 96 -31.24 9.11 1.80
C SER A 96 -32.36 8.64 0.87
N THR A 97 -32.48 9.25 -0.32
CA THR A 97 -33.50 8.88 -1.32
C THR A 97 -33.21 7.48 -1.90
N LEU A 98 -31.94 7.18 -2.22
CA LEU A 98 -31.53 5.86 -2.71
C LEU A 98 -31.79 4.74 -1.68
N ILE A 99 -31.49 5.01 -0.41
CA ILE A 99 -31.75 4.05 0.68
C ILE A 99 -33.25 3.81 0.83
N ALA A 100 -34.07 4.87 0.82
CA ALA A 100 -35.53 4.74 0.91
C ALA A 100 -36.11 3.95 -0.26
N MET A 101 -35.64 4.20 -1.49
CA MET A 101 -36.06 3.44 -2.68
C MET A 101 -35.69 1.95 -2.57
N ARG A 102 -34.50 1.64 -2.03
CA ARG A 102 -34.04 0.26 -1.84
C ARG A 102 -34.88 -0.48 -0.79
N LEU A 103 -35.19 0.17 0.32
CA LEU A 103 -36.02 -0.40 1.39
C LEU A 103 -37.46 -0.64 0.92
N LEU A 104 -38.04 0.32 0.19
CA LEU A 104 -39.41 0.18 -0.34
C LEU A 104 -39.51 -0.96 -1.37
N SER A 105 -38.48 -1.16 -2.19
CA SER A 105 -38.39 -2.30 -3.10
C SER A 105 -38.30 -3.64 -2.36
N TRP A 106 -37.65 -3.69 -1.19
CA TRP A 106 -37.53 -4.90 -0.38
C TRP A 106 -38.84 -5.25 0.34
N LEU A 107 -39.60 -4.25 0.79
CA LEU A 107 -40.89 -4.46 1.46
C LEU A 107 -42.03 -4.84 0.51
N ARG A 108 -41.83 -4.69 -0.81
CA ARG A 108 -42.83 -4.94 -1.85
C ARG A 108 -42.64 -6.30 -2.56
N ASN A 109 -41.52 -6.99 -2.32
CA ASN A 109 -41.26 -8.37 -2.73
C ASN A 109 -41.51 -9.33 -1.57
#